data_AF-C7BR69-F1
#
_entry.id   AF-C7BR69-F1
#
_cell.length_a   1.000
_cell.length_b   1.000
_cell.length_c   1.000
_cell.angle_alpha   90.00
_cell.angle_beta   90.00
_cell.angle_gamma   90.00
#
_symmetry.space_group_name_H-M   'P 1'
#
loop_
_entity.id
_entity.type
_entity.pdbx_description
1 polymer ?
#
loop_
_entity_poly.entity_id
_entity_poly.type
_entity_poly.pdbx_seq_one_letter_code
_entity_poly.pdbx_strand_id
1 'polypeptide(L)'
;MMEHQNRTEGGYRLYTEQDLQRLRFIRYAKQLGFTLEAITELLSIRVDPDHHTCEESKQIVDSRLVEVEEKLLEMRKMRDSLKRLSDACCGSSHISTYCSILETLEQGALNKE
;
A
#
# COMPACT_ATOMS: atom_id res chain seq x y z
N MET A 1 -18.17 -5.78 -12.31
CA MET A 1 -17.47 -5.67 -13.61
C MET A 1 -17.90 -4.36 -14.26
N MET A 2 -17.01 -3.57 -14.89
CA MET A 2 -17.47 -2.39 -15.65
C MET A 2 -18.28 -2.89 -16.84
N GLU A 3 -19.59 -2.76 -16.76
CA GLU A 3 -20.50 -3.15 -17.83
C GLU A 3 -20.47 -2.07 -18.91
N HIS A 4 -20.25 -2.49 -20.16
CA HIS A 4 -20.01 -1.58 -21.26
C HIS A 4 -20.89 -1.94 -22.43
N GLN A 5 -22.05 -1.29 -22.54
CA GLN A 5 -23.02 -1.56 -23.61
C GLN A 5 -22.62 -0.93 -24.96
N ASN A 6 -21.83 0.14 -24.94
CA ASN A 6 -21.49 0.88 -26.16
C ASN A 6 -20.20 0.38 -26.79
N ARG A 7 -20.29 -0.22 -27.98
CA ARG A 7 -19.13 -0.64 -28.77
C ARG A 7 -19.19 -0.01 -30.15
N THR A 8 -18.02 0.24 -30.75
CA THR A 8 -17.95 0.58 -32.18
C THR A 8 -18.42 -0.60 -33.02
N GLU A 9 -18.76 -0.36 -34.28
CA GLU A 9 -19.02 -1.42 -35.27
C GLU A 9 -17.86 -2.45 -35.35
N GLY A 10 -16.61 -2.00 -35.22
CA GLY A 10 -15.42 -2.87 -35.14
C GLY A 10 -15.16 -3.55 -33.78
N GLY A 11 -16.09 -3.46 -32.82
CA GLY A 11 -15.99 -4.15 -31.52
C GLY A 11 -15.15 -3.47 -30.44
N TYR A 12 -14.61 -2.27 -30.63
CA TYR A 12 -13.91 -1.50 -29.59
C TYR A 12 -14.87 -0.96 -28.53
N ARG A 13 -14.43 -0.87 -27.27
CA ARG A 13 -15.21 -0.27 -26.17
C ARG A 13 -15.23 1.25 -26.31
N LEU A 14 -16.42 1.86 -26.26
CA LEU A 14 -16.62 3.31 -26.34
C LEU A 14 -16.84 3.94 -24.96
N TYR A 15 -15.79 4.47 -24.34
CA TYR A 15 -15.88 5.03 -22.99
C TYR A 15 -16.57 6.39 -22.96
N THR A 16 -17.40 6.58 -21.93
CA THR A 16 -18.09 7.83 -21.63
C THR A 16 -17.29 8.67 -20.63
N GLU A 17 -17.68 9.93 -20.43
CA GLU A 17 -17.08 10.77 -19.38
C GLU A 17 -17.33 10.18 -17.97
N GLN A 18 -18.45 9.47 -17.78
CA GLN A 18 -18.74 8.79 -16.51
C GLN A 18 -17.76 7.65 -16.23
N ASP A 19 -17.39 6.88 -17.27
CA ASP A 19 -16.35 5.85 -17.18
C ASP A 19 -15.00 6.46 -16.78
N LEU A 20 -14.67 7.61 -17.38
CA LEU A 20 -13.44 8.33 -17.06
C LEU A 20 -13.43 8.82 -15.60
N GLN A 21 -14.54 9.35 -15.09
CA GLN A 21 -14.67 9.72 -13.68
C GLN A 21 -14.55 8.52 -12.73
N ARG A 22 -15.13 7.37 -13.11
CA ARG A 22 -14.98 6.12 -12.33
C ARG A 22 -13.52 5.65 -12.32
N LEU A 23 -12.82 5.73 -13.44
CA LEU A 23 -11.41 5.38 -13.51
C LEU A 23 -10.52 6.31 -12.68
N ARG A 24 -10.80 7.63 -12.69
CA ARG A 24 -10.11 8.59 -11.81
C ARG A 24 -10.29 8.24 -10.34
N PHE A 25 -11.51 7.90 -9.94
CA PHE A 25 -11.82 7.46 -8.58
C PHE A 25 -11.01 6.21 -8.19
N ILE A 26 -11.07 5.16 -9.01
CA ILE A 26 -10.33 3.91 -8.77
C ILE A 26 -8.83 4.16 -8.70
N ARG A 27 -8.29 4.95 -9.63
CA ARG A 27 -6.86 5.26 -9.68
C ARG A 27 -6.40 5.95 -8.41
N TYR A 28 -7.15 6.95 -7.94
CA TYR A 28 -6.80 7.68 -6.73
C TYR A 28 -6.88 6.77 -5.48
N ALA A 29 -7.95 5.97 -5.36
CA ALA A 29 -8.06 5.03 -4.25
C ALA A 29 -6.93 3.97 -4.25
N LYS A 30 -6.52 3.47 -5.42
CA LYS A 30 -5.33 2.61 -5.53
C LYS A 30 -4.04 3.31 -5.09
N GLN A 31 -3.87 4.61 -5.39
CA GLN A 31 -2.70 5.38 -4.95
C GLN A 31 -2.64 5.51 -3.42
N LEU A 32 -3.79 5.53 -2.75
CA LEU A 32 -3.89 5.51 -1.27
C LEU A 32 -3.72 4.09 -0.68
N GLY A 33 -3.56 3.08 -1.53
CA GLY A 33 -3.31 1.70 -1.13
C GLY A 33 -4.56 0.92 -0.71
N PHE A 34 -5.76 1.39 -1.06
CA PHE A 34 -6.97 0.59 -0.87
C PHE A 34 -6.91 -0.68 -1.73
N THR A 35 -7.42 -1.79 -1.18
CA THR A 35 -7.60 -3.05 -1.90
C THR A 35 -8.70 -2.93 -2.95
N LEU A 36 -8.78 -3.89 -3.88
CA LEU A 36 -9.82 -3.87 -4.90
C LEU A 36 -11.23 -4.06 -4.30
N GLU A 37 -11.30 -4.80 -3.20
CA GLU A 37 -12.50 -5.06 -2.42
C GLU A 37 -13.02 -3.76 -1.81
N ALA A 38 -12.17 -3.03 -1.06
CA ALA A 38 -12.51 -1.74 -0.47
C ALA A 38 -12.90 -0.70 -1.52
N ILE A 39 -12.20 -0.67 -2.66
CA ILE A 39 -12.54 0.22 -3.78
C ILE A 39 -13.92 -0.13 -4.36
N THR A 40 -14.27 -1.42 -4.41
CA THR A 40 -15.57 -1.87 -4.92
C THR A 40 -16.70 -1.42 -3.99
N GLU A 41 -16.50 -1.51 -2.67
CA GLU A 41 -17.44 -1.03 -1.66
C GLU A 41 -17.60 0.49 -1.68
N LEU A 42 -16.50 1.24 -1.75
CA LEU A 42 -16.56 2.70 -1.91
C LEU A 42 -17.27 3.10 -3.22
N LEU A 43 -17.14 2.29 -4.27
CA LEU A 43 -17.88 2.49 -5.52
C LEU A 43 -19.37 2.16 -5.41
N SER A 44 -19.78 1.17 -4.60
CA SER A 44 -21.21 0.91 -4.37
C SER A 44 -21.84 2.06 -3.61
N ILE A 45 -21.16 2.56 -2.57
CA ILE A 45 -21.60 3.75 -1.81
C ILE A 45 -21.76 4.96 -2.73
N ARG A 46 -20.82 5.17 -3.66
CA ARG A 46 -20.91 6.27 -4.63
C ARG A 46 -22.07 6.13 -5.62
N VAL A 47 -22.42 4.90 -6.00
CA VAL A 47 -23.48 4.63 -6.98
C VAL A 47 -24.87 4.81 -6.35
N ASP A 48 -25.01 4.49 -5.07
CA ASP A 48 -26.29 4.51 -4.37
C ASP A 48 -26.21 5.20 -2.99
N PRO A 49 -25.84 6.50 -2.94
CA PRO A 49 -25.56 7.18 -1.68
C PRO A 49 -26.79 7.29 -0.76
N ASP A 50 -28.01 7.19 -1.29
CA ASP A 50 -29.25 7.29 -0.51
C ASP A 50 -29.47 6.06 0.39
N HIS A 51 -28.82 4.93 0.09
CA HIS A 51 -28.89 3.68 0.87
C HIS A 51 -27.65 3.45 1.74
N HIS A 52 -26.73 4.41 1.78
CA HIS A 52 -25.48 4.32 2.52
C HIS A 52 -25.26 5.52 3.43
N THR A 53 -24.34 5.36 4.36
CA THR A 53 -24.01 6.34 5.39
C THR A 53 -22.56 6.80 5.26
N CYS A 54 -22.28 8.01 5.75
CA CYS A 54 -20.91 8.48 5.89
C CYS A 54 -20.08 7.59 6.83
N GLU A 55 -20.72 6.87 7.75
CA GLU A 55 -20.06 5.94 8.67
C GLU A 55 -19.41 4.77 7.94
N GLU A 56 -20.13 4.12 7.00
CA GLU A 56 -19.58 3.02 6.19
C GLU A 56 -18.33 3.46 5.42
N SER A 57 -18.39 4.61 4.75
CA SER A 57 -17.23 5.17 4.04
C SER A 57 -16.05 5.42 5.00
N LYS A 58 -16.34 5.96 6.18
CA LYS A 58 -15.33 6.25 7.20
C LYS A 58 -14.68 4.97 7.72
N GLN A 59 -15.44 3.92 8.00
CA GLN A 59 -14.91 2.65 8.50
C GLN A 59 -13.91 2.02 7.52
N ILE A 60 -14.17 2.10 6.21
CA ILE A 60 -13.25 1.62 5.16
C ILE A 60 -11.92 2.41 5.22
N VAL A 61 -12.00 3.74 5.37
CA VAL A 61 -10.81 4.59 5.49
C VAL A 61 -10.05 4.32 6.78
N ASP A 62 -10.74 4.23 7.91
CA ASP A 62 -10.14 4.00 9.23
C ASP A 62 -9.44 2.63 9.28
N SER A 63 -10.04 1.58 8.69
CA SER A 63 -9.40 0.27 8.56
C SER A 63 -8.10 0.35 7.75
N ARG A 64 -8.11 1.07 6.62
CA ARG A 64 -6.90 1.26 5.83
C ARG A 64 -5.84 2.08 6.56
N LEU A 65 -6.26 3.08 7.34
CA LEU A 65 -5.36 3.91 8.13
C LEU A 65 -4.62 3.06 9.18
N VAL A 66 -5.33 2.19 9.90
CA VAL A 66 -4.75 1.26 10.89
C VAL A 66 -3.66 0.39 10.24
N GLU A 67 -3.93 -0.24 9.10
CA GLU A 67 -2.95 -1.05 8.38
C GLU A 67 -1.68 -0.26 8.00
N VAL A 68 -1.86 1.00 7.56
CA VAL A 68 -0.74 1.89 7.22
C VAL A 68 0.07 2.24 8.46
N GLU A 69 -0.58 2.54 9.57
CA GLU A 69 0.08 2.86 10.83
C GLU A 69 0.89 1.69 11.37
N GLU A 70 0.34 0.47 11.31
CA GLU A 70 1.05 -0.77 11.65
C GLU A 70 2.28 -0.95 10.76
N LYS A 71 2.13 -0.77 9.44
CA LYS A 71 3.25 -0.90 8.53
C LYS A 71 4.34 0.14 8.79
N LEU A 72 3.94 1.38 9.12
CA LEU A 72 4.88 2.42 9.49
C LEU A 72 5.64 2.08 10.78
N LEU A 73 5.00 1.44 11.76
CA LEU A 73 5.68 0.98 12.97
C LEU A 73 6.71 -0.11 12.65
N GLU A 74 6.39 -1.09 11.81
CA GLU A 74 7.34 -2.11 11.35
C GLU A 74 8.52 -1.49 10.59
N MET A 75 8.23 -0.60 9.64
CA MET A 75 9.26 0.07 8.84
C MET A 75 10.17 0.95 9.70
N ARG A 76 9.64 1.62 10.73
CA ARG A 76 10.43 2.37 11.70
C ARG A 76 11.38 1.45 12.50
N LYS A 77 10.89 0.31 12.99
CA LYS A 77 11.73 -0.69 13.68
C LYS A 77 12.85 -1.19 12.77
N MET A 78 12.53 -1.55 11.53
CA MET A 78 13.52 -2.01 10.55
C MET A 78 14.56 -0.92 10.25
N ARG A 79 14.11 0.31 9.99
CA ARG A 79 15.00 1.47 9.79
C ARG A 79 15.94 1.66 10.98
N ASP A 80 15.44 1.58 12.20
CA ASP A 80 16.24 1.80 13.40
C ASP A 80 17.29 0.70 13.57
N SER A 81 16.95 -0.56 13.27
CA SER A 81 17.93 -1.66 13.23
C SER A 81 19.00 -1.44 12.16
N LEU A 82 18.62 -1.06 10.94
CA LEU A 82 19.57 -0.74 9.86
C LEU A 82 20.48 0.43 10.23
N LYS A 83 19.92 1.46 10.89
CA LYS A 83 20.68 2.61 11.36
C LYS A 83 21.73 2.21 12.39
N ARG A 84 21.38 1.38 13.38
CA ARG A 84 22.34 0.86 14.36
C ARG A 84 23.48 0.07 13.72
N LEU A 85 23.17 -0.78 12.73
CA LEU A 85 24.19 -1.51 11.98
C LEU A 85 25.11 -0.56 11.22
N SER A 86 24.55 0.44 10.54
CA SER A 86 25.32 1.45 9.82
C SER A 86 26.21 2.26 10.75
N ASP A 87 25.70 2.71 11.89
CA ASP A 87 26.42 3.54 12.86
C ASP A 87 27.55 2.76 13.57
N ALA A 88 27.43 1.43 13.67
CA ALA A 88 28.42 0.57 14.32
C ALA A 88 29.64 0.25 13.44
N CYS A 89 29.55 0.42 12.11
CA CYS A 89 30.65 0.11 11.20
C CYS A 89 31.49 1.34 10.88
N CYS A 90 32.81 1.17 10.82
CA CYS A 90 33.73 2.24 10.46
C CYS A 90 33.59 2.72 9.00
N GLY A 91 33.00 1.91 8.11
CA GLY A 91 32.70 2.28 6.72
C GLY A 91 33.91 2.57 5.83
N SER A 92 35.13 2.30 6.30
CA SER A 92 36.37 2.55 5.55
C SER A 92 36.76 1.35 4.67
N SER A 93 37.70 1.56 3.74
CA SER A 93 38.19 0.54 2.80
C SER A 93 39.13 -0.50 3.44
N HIS A 94 38.94 -0.83 4.73
CA HIS A 94 39.68 -1.89 5.40
C HIS A 94 39.12 -3.28 5.05
N ILE A 95 39.87 -4.33 5.39
CA ILE A 95 39.47 -5.72 5.17
C ILE A 95 38.28 -6.06 6.08
N SER A 96 37.28 -6.76 5.54
CA SER A 96 36.02 -7.06 6.22
C SER A 96 36.12 -8.05 7.39
N THR A 97 37.31 -8.56 7.71
CA THR A 97 37.56 -9.51 8.81
C THR A 97 37.11 -8.98 10.18
N TYR A 98 37.10 -7.65 10.37
CA TYR A 98 36.66 -6.99 11.61
C TYR A 98 35.41 -6.12 11.39
N CYS A 99 34.58 -6.47 10.41
CA CYS A 99 33.37 -5.71 10.10
C CYS A 99 32.27 -5.99 11.13
N SER A 100 31.99 -5.00 11.98
CA SER A 100 30.95 -5.08 13.03
C SER A 100 29.53 -5.34 12.48
N ILE A 101 29.24 -4.93 11.24
CA ILE A 101 27.96 -5.27 10.59
C ILE A 101 27.82 -6.79 10.40
N LEU A 102 28.86 -7.43 9.85
CA LEU A 102 28.82 -8.87 9.57
C LEU A 102 28.71 -9.67 10.86
N GLU A 103 29.51 -9.31 11.86
CA GLU A 103 29.45 -9.91 13.20
C GLU A 103 28.05 -9.77 13.83
N THR A 104 27.45 -8.58 13.78
CA THR A 104 26.12 -8.35 14.37
C THR A 104 25.02 -9.14 13.63
N LEU A 105 25.12 -9.27 12.30
CA LEU A 105 24.18 -10.06 11.51
C LEU A 105 24.31 -11.56 11.79
N GLU A 106 25.53 -12.07 11.94
CA GLU A 106 25.78 -13.46 12.33
C GLU A 106 25.23 -13.76 13.74
N GLN A 107 25.48 -12.88 14.71
CA GLN A 107 24.91 -13.00 16.05
C GLN A 107 23.38 -12.94 16.06
N GLY A 108 22.79 -12.02 15.28
CA GLY A 108 21.34 -11.92 15.13
C GLY A 108 20.69 -13.15 14.50
N ALA A 109 21.39 -13.86 13.62
CA ALA A 109 20.93 -15.12 13.04
C ALA A 109 20.94 -16.27 14.06
N LEU A 110 21.89 -16.27 14.99
CA LEU A 110 22.04 -17.28 16.04
C LEU A 110 21.05 -17.07 17.21
N ASN A 111 20.62 -15.84 17.47
CA ASN A 111 19.74 -15.48 18.59
C ASN A 111 18.23 -15.64 18.32
N LYS A 112 17.83 -16.26 17.19
CA LYS A 112 16.43 -16.63 16.95
C LYS A 112 16.13 -18.00 17.58
N GLU A 113 15.86 -18.00 18.88
CA GLU A 113 15.05 -19.02 19.58
C GLU A 113 13.71 -18.42 20.01
#